data_AF-A0AAD5F2G3-F1
#
_entry.id   AF-A0AAD5F2G3-F1
#
_cell.length_a   1.000
_cell.length_b   1.000
_cell.length_c   1.000
_cell.angle_alpha   90.00
_cell.angle_beta   90.00
_cell.angle_gamma   90.00
#
_symmetry.space_group_name_H-M   'P 1'
#
loop_
_entity.id
_entity.type
_entity.pdbx_description
1 polymer ?
#
loop_
_entity_poly.entity_id
_entity_poly.type
_entity_poly.pdbx_seq_one_letter_code
_entity_poly.pdbx_strand_id
1 'polypeptide(L)'
;MHENMLEQEGNLQEEELEFAPAALDDFLPEVEDPLQEINLGTEEDPRPTFISKLSEEPPNDEIIALLHDFKDCFAWHYHEMPGLDRRLVEHKLPIKEGYLPVKQARRRMSIETELKVKEKVERVVKADPHTCLNNPIYLVHLTPWKLYFDDSKTDVASGVGIVLKDPLGIRHCYSFQLDFQCTNNRVEYEALIIGLEMLVELGIQYVEILGDFMLVLKHIAREYKCLNPSLAVYLVATRNLLTEFREATWEHIVREENFAANEMAQVATGVQMHEDCAKDHQDDWRTPIINYLQLCILKKESESWL
;
A
#
# COMPACT_ATOMS: atom_id res chain seq x y z
N MET A 1 -70.43 26.14 15.89
CA MET A 1 -70.97 24.78 15.77
C MET A 1 -70.29 24.16 14.56
N HIS A 2 -69.14 23.52 14.81
CA HIS A 2 -68.35 22.84 13.79
C HIS A 2 -68.76 21.37 13.80
N GLU A 3 -69.19 20.86 12.65
CA GLU A 3 -69.68 19.49 12.48
C GLU A 3 -68.53 18.48 12.43
N ASN A 4 -68.61 17.52 13.36
CA ASN A 4 -68.28 16.09 13.30
C ASN A 4 -67.08 15.59 12.47
N MET A 5 -65.99 15.31 13.21
CA MET A 5 -65.04 14.23 12.91
C MET A 5 -65.59 12.88 13.40
N LEU A 6 -65.77 11.93 12.49
CA LEU A 6 -65.63 10.50 12.76
C LEU A 6 -65.00 9.88 11.50
N GLU A 7 -63.70 9.59 11.59
CA GLU A 7 -62.93 8.93 10.54
C GLU A 7 -63.38 7.47 10.42
N GLN A 8 -63.81 7.12 9.21
CA GLN A 8 -64.13 5.76 8.79
C GLN A 8 -62.83 5.09 8.32
N GLU A 9 -62.58 3.88 8.82
CA GLU A 9 -61.52 2.98 8.38
C GLU A 9 -61.66 2.69 6.88
N GLY A 10 -60.69 3.20 6.10
CA GLY A 10 -60.53 2.95 4.68
C GLY A 10 -59.39 1.98 4.42
N ASN A 11 -59.77 0.74 4.14
CA ASN A 11 -58.98 -0.38 3.65
C ASN A 11 -57.97 0.01 2.56
N LEU A 12 -56.67 -0.12 2.83
CA LEU A 12 -55.61 -0.17 1.81
C LEU A 12 -54.90 -1.52 1.92
N GLN A 13 -55.08 -2.32 0.89
CA GLN A 13 -54.54 -3.66 0.70
C GLN A 13 -53.01 -3.60 0.80
N GLU A 14 -52.43 -4.36 1.73
CA GLU A 14 -51.00 -4.67 1.71
C GLU A 14 -50.74 -5.51 0.46
N GLU A 15 -50.04 -4.93 -0.52
CA GLU A 15 -49.43 -5.68 -1.61
C GLU A 15 -48.44 -6.67 -0.99
N GLU A 16 -48.84 -7.93 -0.95
CA GLU A 16 -48.00 -9.07 -0.56
C GLU A 16 -46.91 -9.22 -1.63
N LEU A 17 -45.76 -8.60 -1.37
CA LEU A 17 -44.54 -8.78 -2.16
C LEU A 17 -44.11 -10.26 -2.05
N GLU A 18 -44.43 -11.05 -3.07
CA GLU A 18 -43.95 -12.42 -3.20
C GLU A 18 -42.41 -12.42 -3.12
N PHE A 19 -41.90 -13.00 -2.05
CA PHE A 19 -40.46 -13.25 -1.91
C PHE A 19 -40.03 -14.21 -3.02
N ALA A 20 -39.02 -13.83 -3.79
CA ALA A 20 -38.40 -14.71 -4.77
C ALA A 20 -38.00 -16.05 -4.11
N PRO A 21 -38.29 -17.20 -4.74
CA PRO A 21 -38.00 -18.49 -4.15
C PRO A 21 -36.51 -18.61 -3.85
N ALA A 22 -36.17 -19.01 -2.62
CA ALA A 22 -34.81 -19.24 -2.15
C ALA A 22 -34.18 -20.55 -2.69
N ALA A 23 -34.71 -21.07 -3.80
CA ALA A 23 -34.07 -22.15 -4.52
C ALA A 23 -33.00 -21.52 -5.40
N LEU A 24 -31.74 -21.66 -4.98
CA LEU A 24 -30.63 -21.54 -5.91
C LEU A 24 -30.88 -22.60 -7.00
N ASP A 25 -31.09 -22.14 -8.23
CA ASP A 25 -31.06 -23.02 -9.39
C ASP A 25 -29.65 -23.66 -9.43
N ASP A 26 -29.55 -24.88 -8.90
CA ASP A 26 -28.33 -25.73 -8.94
C ASP A 26 -28.04 -26.24 -10.36
N PHE A 27 -28.44 -25.50 -11.40
CA PHE A 27 -27.93 -25.72 -12.74
C PHE A 27 -26.50 -25.19 -12.77
N LEU A 28 -25.55 -26.04 -12.37
CA LEU A 28 -24.17 -25.89 -12.80
C LEU A 28 -24.21 -25.76 -14.33
N PRO A 29 -23.80 -24.61 -14.93
CA PRO A 29 -23.70 -24.54 -16.37
C PRO A 29 -22.75 -25.66 -16.81
N GLU A 30 -23.22 -26.53 -17.71
CA GLU A 30 -22.36 -27.52 -18.35
C GLU A 30 -21.26 -26.75 -19.07
N VAL A 31 -20.02 -26.88 -18.58
CA VAL A 31 -18.86 -26.19 -19.14
C VAL A 31 -18.62 -26.77 -20.53
N GLU A 32 -18.98 -26.01 -21.57
CA GLU A 32 -18.95 -26.45 -22.99
C GLU A 32 -17.54 -26.72 -23.54
N ASP A 33 -16.49 -26.55 -22.74
CA ASP A 33 -15.09 -26.71 -23.16
C ASP A 33 -14.34 -27.73 -22.28
N PRO A 34 -13.90 -28.88 -22.84
CA PRO A 34 -13.10 -29.86 -22.10
C PRO A 34 -11.76 -29.24 -21.66
N LEU A 35 -11.46 -29.33 -20.37
CA LEU A 35 -10.22 -28.77 -19.80
C LEU A 35 -9.09 -29.80 -19.74
N GLN A 36 -7.86 -29.33 -19.92
CA GLN A 36 -6.61 -30.06 -19.70
C GLN A 36 -5.92 -29.51 -18.45
N GLU A 37 -5.60 -30.41 -17.51
CA GLU A 37 -4.84 -30.07 -16.31
C GLU A 37 -3.33 -30.04 -16.62
N ILE A 38 -2.66 -29.01 -16.10
CA ILE A 38 -1.21 -28.81 -16.19
C ILE A 38 -0.67 -28.51 -14.80
N ASN A 39 0.44 -29.14 -14.43
CA ASN A 39 1.14 -28.85 -13.19
C ASN A 39 2.25 -27.80 -13.44
N LEU A 40 2.10 -26.61 -12.87
CA LEU A 40 3.11 -25.54 -12.95
C LEU A 40 4.19 -25.62 -11.84
N GLY A 41 4.03 -26.57 -10.92
CA GLY A 41 4.92 -26.82 -9.78
C GLY A 41 5.93 -27.94 -10.03
N THR A 42 6.32 -28.64 -8.97
CA THR A 42 7.19 -29.83 -9.04
C THR A 42 6.36 -31.10 -8.79
N GLU A 43 6.96 -32.28 -8.91
CA GLU A 43 6.30 -33.54 -8.51
C GLU A 43 6.06 -33.62 -6.99
N GLU A 44 6.85 -32.89 -6.20
CA GLU A 44 6.78 -32.84 -4.74
C GLU A 44 5.82 -31.76 -4.22
N ASP A 45 5.66 -30.65 -4.95
CA ASP A 45 4.72 -29.55 -4.67
C ASP A 45 3.89 -29.24 -5.93
N PRO A 46 2.82 -30.01 -6.20
CA PRO A 46 2.01 -29.83 -7.41
C PRO A 46 1.15 -28.57 -7.32
N ARG A 47 1.18 -27.78 -8.41
CA ARG A 47 0.44 -26.52 -8.59
C ARG A 47 -0.44 -26.64 -9.84
N PRO A 48 -1.61 -27.29 -9.74
CA PRO A 48 -2.45 -27.59 -10.91
C PRO A 48 -3.17 -26.34 -11.41
N THR A 49 -3.23 -26.19 -12.73
CA THR A 49 -4.01 -25.18 -13.46
C THR A 49 -4.64 -25.82 -14.70
N PHE A 50 -5.74 -25.24 -15.20
CA PHE A 50 -6.52 -25.81 -16.29
C PHE A 50 -6.47 -24.90 -17.52
N ILE A 51 -6.24 -25.49 -18.70
CA ILE A 51 -6.36 -24.81 -20.00
C ILE A 51 -7.43 -25.50 -20.85
N SER A 52 -7.93 -24.81 -21.88
CA SER A 52 -8.83 -25.41 -22.87
C SER A 52 -8.13 -26.50 -23.67
N LYS A 53 -8.81 -27.64 -23.87
CA LYS A 53 -8.34 -28.71 -24.75
C LYS A 53 -8.65 -28.43 -26.23
N LEU A 54 -9.52 -27.47 -26.53
CA LEU A 54 -9.98 -27.12 -27.89
C LEU A 54 -9.22 -25.95 -28.53
N SER A 55 -8.17 -25.43 -27.90
CA SER A 55 -7.39 -24.31 -28.46
C SER A 55 -6.50 -24.77 -29.62
N GLU A 56 -6.80 -24.28 -30.82
CA GLU A 56 -6.03 -24.55 -32.06
C GLU A 56 -4.92 -23.51 -32.31
N GLU A 57 -5.10 -22.23 -31.91
CA GLU A 57 -4.07 -21.17 -31.98
C GLU A 57 -4.25 -20.11 -30.86
N PRO A 58 -3.18 -19.73 -30.12
CA PRO A 58 -1.83 -20.26 -30.21
C PRO A 58 -1.76 -21.73 -29.75
N PRO A 59 -0.75 -22.50 -30.20
CA PRO A 59 -0.56 -23.88 -29.78
C PRO A 59 -0.53 -23.98 -28.26
N ASN A 60 -1.15 -25.01 -27.69
CA ASN A 60 -1.17 -25.23 -26.23
C ASN A 60 0.24 -25.21 -25.61
N ASP A 61 1.27 -25.63 -26.35
CA ASP A 61 2.65 -25.61 -25.92
C ASP A 61 3.18 -24.18 -25.64
N GLU A 62 2.75 -23.18 -26.42
CA GLU A 62 3.12 -21.77 -26.20
C GLU A 62 2.43 -21.22 -24.95
N ILE A 63 1.16 -21.58 -24.73
CA ILE A 63 0.41 -21.20 -23.53
C ILE A 63 1.04 -21.84 -22.30
N ILE A 64 1.41 -23.12 -22.38
CA ILE A 64 2.09 -23.85 -21.29
C ILE A 64 3.43 -23.19 -20.96
N ALA A 65 4.23 -22.85 -21.98
CA ALA A 65 5.51 -22.15 -21.77
C ALA A 65 5.30 -20.81 -21.07
N LEU A 66 4.34 -20.01 -21.53
CA LEU A 66 3.99 -18.73 -20.90
C LEU A 66 3.54 -18.91 -19.44
N LEU A 67 2.69 -19.91 -19.16
CA LEU A 67 2.24 -20.19 -17.80
C LEU A 67 3.38 -20.63 -16.88
N HIS A 68 4.39 -21.32 -17.41
CA HIS A 68 5.60 -21.64 -16.66
C HIS A 68 6.50 -20.42 -16.41
N ASP A 69 6.59 -19.50 -17.38
CA ASP A 69 7.36 -18.24 -17.23
C ASP A 69 6.74 -17.31 -16.18
N PHE A 70 5.41 -17.30 -16.06
CA PHE A 70 4.65 -16.46 -15.12
C PHE A 70 4.04 -17.23 -13.94
N LYS A 71 4.60 -18.38 -13.57
CA LYS A 71 4.10 -19.22 -12.45
C LYS A 71 4.09 -18.53 -11.08
N ASP A 72 4.87 -17.46 -10.95
CA ASP A 72 5.01 -16.58 -9.78
C ASP A 72 3.90 -15.52 -9.66
N CYS A 73 3.15 -15.28 -10.74
CA CYS A 73 2.01 -14.36 -10.76
C CYS A 73 0.72 -15.00 -10.21
N PHE A 74 0.70 -16.32 -10.01
CA PHE A 74 -0.44 -17.04 -9.47
C PHE A 74 -0.35 -17.12 -7.94
N ALA A 75 -1.49 -16.93 -7.28
CA ALA A 75 -1.63 -17.19 -5.85
C ALA A 75 -2.08 -18.65 -5.65
N TRP A 76 -1.14 -19.50 -5.24
CA TRP A 76 -1.34 -20.92 -4.94
C TRP A 76 -1.87 -21.15 -3.53
N HIS A 77 -1.63 -20.18 -2.65
CA HIS A 77 -2.13 -20.19 -1.29
C HIS A 77 -2.83 -18.88 -0.94
N TYR A 78 -3.78 -18.95 -0.01
CA TYR A 78 -4.60 -17.81 0.40
C TYR A 78 -3.76 -16.60 0.89
N HIS A 79 -2.58 -16.84 1.44
CA HIS A 79 -1.68 -15.78 1.92
C HIS A 79 -0.97 -15.02 0.78
N GLU A 80 -0.97 -15.55 -0.45
CA GLU A 80 -0.35 -14.92 -1.64
C GLU A 80 -1.32 -13.99 -2.37
N MET A 81 -2.55 -13.85 -1.88
CA MET A 81 -3.54 -12.89 -2.40
C MET A 81 -3.48 -11.59 -1.57
N PRO A 82 -2.67 -10.59 -1.95
CA PRO A 82 -2.80 -9.25 -1.36
C PRO A 82 -4.16 -8.74 -1.81
N GLY A 83 -5.14 -8.74 -0.89
CA GLY A 83 -6.49 -8.28 -1.22
C GLY A 83 -6.48 -6.93 -1.93
N LEU A 84 -7.49 -6.69 -2.78
CA LEU A 84 -7.60 -5.45 -3.55
C LEU A 84 -7.66 -4.23 -2.62
N ASP A 85 -7.02 -3.13 -3.03
CA ASP A 85 -7.12 -1.86 -2.32
C ASP A 85 -8.61 -1.49 -2.18
N ARG A 86 -9.02 -1.21 -0.94
CA ARG A 86 -10.39 -0.80 -0.62
C ARG A 86 -10.76 0.51 -1.30
N ARG A 87 -9.80 1.33 -1.74
CA ARG A 87 -10.07 2.52 -2.59
C ARG A 87 -10.52 2.15 -4.01
N LEU A 88 -10.06 1.01 -4.52
CA LEU A 88 -10.40 0.49 -5.86
C LEU A 88 -11.74 -0.26 -5.84
N VAL A 89 -11.99 -1.04 -4.78
CA VAL A 89 -13.22 -1.82 -4.63
C VAL A 89 -13.76 -1.67 -3.21
N GLU A 90 -14.61 -0.67 -2.99
CA GLU A 90 -15.43 -0.55 -1.78
C GLU A 90 -16.89 -0.39 -2.18
N HIS A 91 -17.71 -1.39 -1.84
CA HIS A 91 -19.15 -1.25 -1.92
C HIS A 91 -19.64 -0.44 -0.71
N LYS A 92 -20.05 0.80 -0.96
CA LYS A 92 -20.71 1.64 0.06
C LYS A 92 -22.19 1.30 0.08
N LEU A 93 -22.68 0.83 1.22
CA LEU A 93 -24.12 0.68 1.43
C LEU A 93 -24.77 2.07 1.30
N PRO A 94 -25.85 2.22 0.52
CA PRO A 94 -26.56 3.49 0.41
C PRO A 94 -27.25 3.80 1.75
N ILE A 95 -26.65 4.68 2.55
CA ILE A 95 -27.20 5.16 3.83
C ILE A 95 -27.82 6.53 3.60
N LYS A 96 -29.01 6.79 4.16
CA LYS A 96 -29.68 8.10 4.09
C LYS A 96 -28.83 9.17 4.77
N GLU A 97 -28.76 10.35 4.16
CA GLU A 97 -28.00 11.49 4.66
C GLU A 97 -28.47 11.89 6.08
N GLY A 98 -27.53 12.07 7.00
CA GLY A 98 -27.80 12.34 8.42
C GLY A 98 -27.91 11.12 9.35
N TYR A 99 -27.83 9.89 8.83
CA TYR A 99 -27.84 8.67 9.64
C TYR A 99 -26.44 8.09 9.80
N LEU A 100 -25.96 7.98 11.05
CA LEU A 100 -24.70 7.33 11.35
C LEU A 100 -24.86 5.80 11.35
N PRO A 101 -23.86 5.04 10.87
CA PRO A 101 -23.87 3.58 10.96
C PRO A 101 -24.00 3.14 12.43
N VAL A 102 -25.08 2.42 12.74
CA VAL A 102 -25.30 1.87 14.09
C VAL A 102 -24.62 0.51 14.17
N LYS A 103 -23.67 0.35 15.10
CA LYS A 103 -23.06 -0.96 15.41
C LYS A 103 -24.16 -1.90 15.86
N GLN A 104 -24.51 -2.89 15.03
CA GLN A 104 -25.49 -3.91 15.42
C GLN A 104 -24.99 -4.63 16.67
N ALA A 105 -25.84 -4.69 17.71
CA ALA A 105 -25.56 -5.52 18.87
C ALA A 105 -25.36 -6.97 18.41
N ARG A 106 -24.38 -7.66 19.01
CA ARG A 106 -24.05 -9.03 18.65
C ARG A 106 -25.32 -9.88 18.75
N ARG A 107 -25.85 -10.34 17.61
CA ARG A 107 -27.05 -11.19 17.60
C ARG A 107 -26.72 -12.45 18.41
N ARG A 108 -27.63 -12.84 19.30
CA ARG A 108 -27.54 -14.15 19.94
C ARG A 108 -27.71 -15.17 18.82
N MET A 109 -26.67 -15.97 18.56
CA MET A 109 -26.79 -17.06 17.62
C MET A 109 -27.78 -18.09 18.17
N SER A 110 -28.49 -18.76 17.27
CA SER A 110 -29.28 -19.94 17.64
C SER A 110 -28.36 -20.98 18.27
N ILE A 111 -28.86 -21.71 19.26
CA ILE A 111 -28.14 -22.76 19.99
C ILE A 111 -27.54 -23.78 19.00
N GLU A 112 -28.25 -24.09 17.91
CA GLU A 112 -27.76 -25.01 16.88
C GLU A 112 -26.54 -24.46 16.12
N THR A 113 -26.54 -23.16 15.81
CA THR A 113 -25.40 -22.48 15.16
C THR A 113 -24.23 -22.34 16.13
N GLU A 114 -24.51 -22.10 17.41
CA GLU A 114 -23.50 -22.03 18.46
C GLU A 114 -22.79 -23.38 18.65
N LEU A 115 -23.52 -24.49 18.59
CA LEU A 115 -22.94 -25.84 18.61
C LEU A 115 -22.05 -26.09 17.40
N LYS A 116 -22.48 -25.73 16.19
CA LYS A 116 -21.67 -25.88 14.96
C LYS A 116 -20.41 -25.02 14.99
N VAL A 117 -20.51 -23.79 15.53
CA VAL A 117 -19.36 -22.91 15.73
C VAL A 117 -18.41 -23.50 16.78
N LYS A 118 -18.94 -24.01 17.89
CA LYS A 118 -18.14 -24.62 18.95
C LYS A 118 -17.42 -25.88 18.48
N GLU A 119 -18.10 -26.72 17.70
CA GLU A 119 -17.49 -27.91 17.09
C GLU A 119 -16.38 -27.52 16.08
N LYS A 120 -16.57 -26.45 15.32
CA LYS A 120 -15.53 -25.93 14.43
C LYS A 120 -14.36 -25.33 15.21
N VAL A 121 -14.61 -24.61 16.30
CA VAL A 121 -13.57 -24.09 17.21
C VAL A 121 -12.81 -25.23 17.87
N GLU A 122 -13.50 -26.27 18.35
CA GLU A 122 -12.87 -27.44 18.96
C GLU A 122 -12.04 -28.25 17.96
N ARG A 123 -12.47 -28.35 16.69
CA ARG A 123 -11.62 -28.91 15.62
C ARG A 123 -10.35 -28.10 15.42
N VAL A 124 -10.44 -26.77 15.44
CA VAL A 124 -9.27 -25.88 15.30
C VAL A 124 -8.36 -25.96 16.53
N VAL A 125 -8.90 -26.17 17.74
CA VAL A 125 -8.14 -26.28 18.98
C VAL A 125 -7.52 -27.68 19.17
N LYS A 126 -8.16 -28.75 18.65
CA LYS A 126 -7.60 -30.11 18.63
C LYS A 126 -6.49 -30.28 17.59
N ALA A 127 -6.43 -29.41 16.59
CA ALA A 127 -5.20 -29.23 15.81
C ALA A 127 -4.17 -28.60 16.75
N ASP A 128 -3.11 -29.36 17.03
CA ASP A 128 -2.18 -29.19 18.14
C ASP A 128 -1.64 -27.74 18.31
N PRO A 129 -1.78 -27.10 19.49
CA PRO A 129 -1.25 -25.76 19.76
C PRO A 129 0.29 -25.64 19.66
N HIS A 130 0.99 -26.77 19.67
CA HIS A 130 2.46 -26.81 19.61
C HIS A 130 3.04 -26.66 18.21
N THR A 131 2.26 -26.81 17.14
CA THR A 131 2.71 -26.44 15.78
C THR A 131 2.49 -24.94 15.51
N CYS A 132 1.71 -24.24 16.34
CA CYS A 132 1.38 -22.82 16.16
C CYS A 132 2.36 -21.86 16.86
N LEU A 133 3.20 -22.34 17.78
CA LEU A 133 4.20 -21.50 18.46
C LEU A 133 5.59 -21.53 17.80
N ASN A 134 5.80 -22.41 16.81
CA ASN A 134 6.95 -22.35 15.91
C ASN A 134 6.59 -21.73 14.55
N ASN A 135 5.38 -21.19 14.41
CA ASN A 135 5.04 -20.32 13.29
C ASN A 135 5.59 -18.92 13.59
N PRO A 136 6.49 -18.37 12.75
CA PRO A 136 6.93 -16.98 12.87
C PRO A 136 5.79 -15.96 12.63
N ILE A 137 4.56 -16.41 12.37
CA ILE A 137 3.42 -15.60 11.93
C ILE A 137 2.84 -14.67 13.03
N TYR A 138 3.13 -14.88 14.32
CA TYR A 138 2.75 -13.89 15.35
C TYR A 138 3.88 -12.95 15.76
N LEU A 139 5.06 -13.10 15.17
CA LEU A 139 6.05 -12.05 15.12
C LEU A 139 6.12 -11.54 13.68
N VAL A 140 5.03 -10.91 13.22
CA VAL A 140 5.19 -9.90 12.17
C VAL A 140 6.07 -8.84 12.80
N HIS A 141 7.39 -8.99 12.64
CA HIS A 141 8.30 -7.90 12.88
C HIS A 141 7.84 -6.86 11.87
N LEU A 142 7.10 -5.85 12.34
CA LEU A 142 6.79 -4.66 11.56
C LEU A 142 8.14 -3.98 11.36
N THR A 143 8.90 -4.47 10.38
CA THR A 143 10.15 -3.85 9.97
C THR A 143 9.76 -2.50 9.41
N PRO A 144 10.13 -1.40 10.09
CA PRO A 144 9.74 -0.08 9.64
C PRO A 144 10.42 0.20 8.31
N TRP A 145 9.76 1.03 7.50
CA TRP A 145 10.45 1.64 6.36
C TRP A 145 11.60 2.50 6.87
N LYS A 146 12.74 2.48 6.20
CA LYS A 146 13.85 3.37 6.55
C LYS A 146 13.86 4.57 5.62
N LEU A 147 13.80 5.76 6.19
CA LEU A 147 13.97 7.02 5.47
C LEU A 147 15.40 7.50 5.69
N TYR A 148 16.17 7.60 4.61
CA TYR A 148 17.42 8.33 4.58
C TYR A 148 17.21 9.63 3.83
N PHE A 149 17.73 10.73 4.35
CA PHE A 149 17.67 12.03 3.71
C PHE A 149 19.01 12.73 3.82
N ASP A 150 19.35 13.54 2.81
CA ASP A 150 20.53 14.39 2.84
C ASP A 150 20.31 15.62 1.94
N ASP A 151 21.13 16.63 2.17
CA ASP A 151 21.11 17.92 1.51
C ASP A 151 22.40 18.16 0.72
N SER A 152 22.28 18.92 -0.37
CA SER A 152 23.44 19.42 -1.08
C SER A 152 23.19 20.87 -1.44
N LYS A 153 24.19 21.71 -1.18
CA LYS A 153 24.14 23.11 -1.55
C LYS A 153 25.41 23.52 -2.26
N THR A 154 25.24 24.09 -3.44
CA THR A 154 26.27 24.79 -4.20
C THR A 154 25.93 26.28 -4.28
N ASP A 155 26.81 27.09 -4.88
CA ASP A 155 26.55 28.53 -5.10
C ASP A 155 25.39 28.78 -6.07
N VAL A 156 25.00 27.78 -6.86
CA VAL A 156 24.04 27.89 -7.97
C VAL A 156 22.74 27.14 -7.69
N ALA A 157 22.81 26.03 -6.95
CA ALA A 157 21.67 25.14 -6.72
C ALA A 157 21.64 24.56 -5.31
N SER A 158 20.45 24.23 -4.84
CA SER A 158 20.22 23.40 -3.66
C SER A 158 19.47 22.15 -4.09
N GLY A 159 19.87 21.00 -3.53
CA GLY A 159 19.36 19.70 -3.89
C GLY A 159 19.10 18.86 -2.65
N VAL A 160 18.12 18.00 -2.76
CA VAL A 160 17.66 17.08 -1.74
C VAL A 160 17.78 15.67 -2.28
N GLY A 161 18.36 14.79 -1.48
CA GLY A 161 18.44 13.37 -1.75
C GLY A 161 17.61 12.60 -0.73
N ILE A 162 16.74 11.72 -1.20
CA ILE A 162 15.89 10.87 -0.35
C ILE A 162 16.07 9.43 -0.79
N VAL A 163 16.32 8.53 0.17
CA VAL A 163 16.32 7.09 -0.08
C VAL A 163 15.33 6.44 0.87
N LEU A 164 14.32 5.78 0.31
CA LEU A 164 13.37 4.98 1.06
C LEU A 164 13.76 3.51 0.92
N LYS A 165 14.01 2.84 2.04
CA LYS A 165 14.25 1.39 2.06
C LYS A 165 13.03 0.70 2.59
N ASP A 166 12.46 -0.19 1.78
CA ASP A 166 11.28 -0.96 2.14
C ASP A 166 11.63 -2.09 3.15
N PRO A 167 10.60 -2.75 3.73
CA PRO A 167 10.78 -3.91 4.61
C PRO A 167 11.51 -5.11 3.98
N LEU A 168 11.48 -5.24 2.65
CA LEU A 168 12.17 -6.29 1.89
C LEU A 168 13.64 -5.94 1.62
N GLY A 169 14.03 -4.70 1.88
CA GLY A 169 15.36 -4.16 1.70
C GLY A 169 15.60 -3.45 0.37
N ILE A 170 14.58 -3.32 -0.47
CA ILE A 170 14.64 -2.60 -1.75
C ILE A 170 14.76 -1.10 -1.47
N ARG A 171 15.66 -0.44 -2.21
CA ARG A 171 15.91 0.99 -2.11
C ARG A 171 15.21 1.73 -3.23
N HIS A 172 14.49 2.80 -2.88
CA HIS A 172 13.89 3.75 -3.79
C HIS A 172 14.60 5.09 -3.60
N CYS A 173 15.33 5.53 -4.62
CA CYS A 173 16.18 6.70 -4.57
C CYS A 173 15.53 7.86 -5.33
N TYR A 174 15.46 9.04 -4.70
CA TYR A 174 14.83 10.24 -5.24
C TYR A 174 15.74 11.44 -5.09
N SER A 175 15.74 12.30 -6.11
CA SER A 175 16.58 13.48 -6.21
C SER A 175 15.71 14.67 -6.61
N PHE A 176 15.72 15.73 -5.80
CA PHE A 176 14.91 16.92 -6.03
C PHE A 176 15.78 18.17 -5.99
N GLN A 177 15.71 18.99 -7.03
CA GLN A 177 16.32 20.32 -7.03
C GLN A 177 15.34 21.32 -6.42
N LEU A 178 15.78 22.09 -5.42
CA LEU A 178 14.99 23.18 -4.84
C LEU A 178 15.13 24.43 -5.72
N ASP A 179 14.00 25.09 -5.97
CA ASP A 179 13.90 26.31 -6.79
C ASP A 179 14.13 27.60 -6.00
N PHE A 180 14.49 27.50 -4.71
CA PHE A 180 14.79 28.64 -3.84
C PHE A 180 16.15 28.52 -3.14
N GLN A 181 16.75 29.69 -2.86
CA GLN A 181 17.98 29.76 -2.09
C GLN A 181 17.73 29.45 -0.62
N CYS A 182 18.50 28.50 -0.10
CA CYS A 182 18.37 28.00 1.26
C CYS A 182 19.66 28.17 2.06
N THR A 183 19.58 28.24 3.39
CA THR A 183 20.72 27.91 4.26
C THR A 183 20.81 26.39 4.41
N ASN A 184 21.98 25.84 4.71
CA ASN A 184 22.15 24.38 4.85
C ASN A 184 21.12 23.79 5.83
N ASN A 185 21.00 24.40 7.02
CA ASN A 185 20.00 23.98 8.01
C ASN A 185 18.55 23.98 7.50
N ARG A 186 18.22 24.84 6.52
CA ARG A 186 16.88 24.89 5.93
C ARG A 186 16.71 23.75 4.93
N VAL A 187 17.69 23.49 4.06
CA VAL A 187 17.63 22.39 3.07
C VAL A 187 17.47 21.04 3.78
N GLU A 188 18.15 20.85 4.90
CA GLU A 188 18.04 19.63 5.72
C GLU A 188 16.62 19.39 6.25
N TYR A 189 15.94 20.46 6.70
CA TYR A 189 14.54 20.36 7.09
C TYR A 189 13.63 20.08 5.89
N GLU A 190 13.89 20.69 4.73
CA GLU A 190 13.14 20.41 3.50
C GLU A 190 13.31 18.95 3.09
N ALA A 191 14.54 18.42 3.13
CA ALA A 191 14.84 17.03 2.81
C ALA A 191 14.05 16.06 3.69
N LEU A 192 14.04 16.29 5.00
CA LEU A 192 13.26 15.48 5.93
C LEU A 192 11.75 15.62 5.69
N ILE A 193 11.24 16.84 5.48
CA ILE A 193 9.79 17.07 5.29
C ILE A 193 9.30 16.39 4.01
N ILE A 194 10.01 16.56 2.89
CA ILE A 194 9.67 15.91 1.62
C ILE A 194 9.68 14.38 1.81
N GLY A 195 10.71 13.83 2.47
CA GLY A 195 10.77 12.40 2.75
C GLY A 195 9.60 11.88 3.60
N LEU A 196 9.18 12.65 4.62
CA LEU A 196 8.02 12.31 5.45
C LEU A 196 6.70 12.43 4.68
N GLU A 197 6.52 13.47 3.88
CA GLU A 197 5.33 13.66 3.04
C GLU A 197 5.16 12.49 2.05
N MET A 198 6.25 12.09 1.38
CA MET A 198 6.23 10.92 0.50
C MET A 198 5.77 9.65 1.22
N LEU A 199 6.29 9.40 2.43
CA LEU A 199 5.89 8.23 3.22
C LEU A 199 4.42 8.28 3.64
N VAL A 200 3.92 9.47 4.02
CA VAL A 200 2.49 9.68 4.36
C VAL A 200 1.62 9.45 3.14
N GLU A 201 2.01 9.96 1.96
CA GLU A 201 1.29 9.75 0.70
C GLU A 201 1.23 8.27 0.30
N LEU A 202 2.31 7.52 0.56
CA LEU A 202 2.37 6.07 0.39
C LEU A 202 1.57 5.27 1.44
N GLY A 203 0.99 5.95 2.45
CA GLY A 203 0.20 5.31 3.50
C GLY A 203 1.01 4.49 4.50
N ILE A 204 2.30 4.77 4.62
CA ILE A 204 3.22 4.04 5.51
C ILE A 204 2.97 4.45 6.96
N GLN A 205 2.92 3.46 7.86
CA GLN A 205 2.54 3.67 9.27
C GLN A 205 3.71 3.53 10.25
N TYR A 206 4.81 2.88 9.84
CA TYR A 206 5.96 2.57 10.68
C TYR A 206 7.24 3.00 9.94
N VAL A 207 7.97 3.96 10.50
CA VAL A 207 9.17 4.52 9.88
C VAL A 207 10.31 4.65 10.88
N GLU A 208 11.53 4.36 10.41
CA GLU A 208 12.79 4.66 11.05
C GLU A 208 13.52 5.72 10.22
N ILE A 209 13.72 6.90 10.80
CA ILE A 209 14.31 8.07 10.13
C ILE A 209 15.80 8.12 10.46
N LEU A 210 16.64 8.10 9.43
CA LEU A 210 18.08 8.04 9.54
C LEU A 210 18.68 9.24 8.81
N GLY A 211 19.56 9.97 9.48
CA GLY A 211 20.28 11.09 8.89
C GLY A 211 21.51 11.46 9.70
N ASP A 212 22.47 12.13 9.07
CA ASP A 212 23.69 12.64 9.69
C ASP A 212 23.53 14.08 10.21
N PHE A 213 22.41 14.75 9.91
CA PHE A 213 22.14 16.10 10.41
C PHE A 213 21.60 16.13 11.85
N MET A 214 22.55 15.99 12.79
CA MET A 214 22.34 15.97 14.23
C MET A 214 21.43 17.08 14.78
N LEU A 215 21.46 18.29 14.19
CA LEU A 215 20.67 19.42 14.67
C LEU A 215 19.15 19.18 14.52
N VAL A 216 18.71 18.68 13.36
CA VAL A 216 17.29 18.40 13.08
C VAL A 216 16.79 17.29 14.00
N LEU A 217 17.55 16.20 14.11
CA LEU A 217 17.21 15.06 14.97
C LEU A 217 17.10 15.47 16.44
N LYS A 218 18.04 16.29 16.95
CA LYS A 218 17.98 16.80 18.32
C LYS A 218 16.86 17.79 18.58
N HIS A 219 16.42 18.57 17.58
CA HIS A 219 15.23 19.41 17.70
C HIS A 219 13.94 18.57 17.79
N ILE A 220 13.84 17.50 17.00
CA ILE A 220 12.69 16.57 17.03
C ILE A 220 12.65 15.82 18.36
N ALA A 221 13.81 15.32 18.83
CA ALA A 221 13.99 14.68 20.13
C ALA A 221 13.73 15.62 21.33
N ARG A 222 13.55 16.93 21.10
CA ARG A 222 13.40 17.98 22.13
C ARG A 222 14.61 18.16 23.03
N GLU A 223 15.76 17.65 22.63
CA GLU A 223 17.03 17.84 23.33
C GLU A 223 17.53 19.28 23.15
N TYR A 224 17.36 19.83 21.94
CA TYR A 224 17.75 21.20 21.60
C TYR A 224 16.52 22.10 21.44
N LYS A 225 16.66 23.36 21.88
CA LYS A 225 15.65 24.40 21.69
C LYS A 225 15.88 25.10 20.36
N CYS A 226 14.89 25.08 19.48
CA CYS A 226 14.92 25.88 18.26
C CYS A 226 14.53 27.33 18.59
N LEU A 227 15.53 28.22 18.67
CA LEU A 227 15.34 29.64 18.98
C LEU A 227 15.09 30.49 17.74
N ASN A 228 15.41 29.99 16.55
CA ASN A 228 15.24 30.71 15.29
C ASN A 228 13.78 30.58 14.82
N PRO A 229 13.00 31.68 14.72
CA PRO A 229 11.60 31.63 14.30
C PRO A 229 11.40 31.03 12.89
N SER A 230 12.36 31.23 11.98
CA SER A 230 12.29 30.69 10.63
C SER A 230 12.36 29.16 10.65
N LEU A 231 13.26 28.58 11.45
CA LEU A 231 13.39 27.12 11.62
C LEU A 231 12.29 26.53 12.50
N ALA A 232 11.65 27.34 13.34
CA ALA A 232 10.54 26.88 14.18
C ALA A 232 9.34 26.42 13.35
N VAL A 233 9.08 27.06 12.20
CA VAL A 233 8.01 26.67 11.26
C VAL A 233 8.25 25.25 10.74
N TYR A 234 9.47 24.96 10.31
CA TYR A 234 9.89 23.63 9.87
C TYR A 234 9.73 22.57 10.95
N LEU A 235 10.21 22.87 12.18
CA LEU A 235 10.07 21.95 13.30
C LEU A 235 8.61 21.63 13.64
N VAL A 236 7.69 22.60 13.49
CA VAL A 236 6.25 22.37 13.66
C VAL A 236 5.71 21.49 12.54
N ALA A 237 6.05 21.78 11.28
CA ALA A 237 5.63 20.97 10.13
C ALA A 237 6.10 19.51 10.26
N THR A 238 7.39 19.29 10.54
CA THR A 238 7.96 17.95 10.78
C THR A 238 7.22 17.24 11.90
N ARG A 239 6.92 17.90 13.03
CA ARG A 239 6.20 17.27 14.13
C ARG A 239 4.77 16.89 13.78
N ASN A 240 4.08 17.70 12.98
CA ASN A 240 2.74 17.37 12.52
C ASN A 240 2.78 16.14 11.60
N LEU A 241 3.75 16.08 10.67
CA LEU A 241 3.93 14.90 9.82
C LEU A 241 4.25 13.65 10.64
N LEU A 242 5.09 13.76 11.66
CA LEU A 242 5.38 12.64 12.57
C LEU A 242 4.14 12.10 13.30
N THR A 243 3.09 12.90 13.49
CA THR A 243 1.83 12.42 14.11
C THR A 243 0.96 11.58 13.18
N GLU A 244 1.23 11.57 11.88
CA GLU A 244 0.53 10.73 10.90
C GLU A 244 0.97 9.26 10.97
N PHE A 245 2.15 8.98 11.54
CA PHE A 245 2.68 7.63 11.71
C PHE A 245 2.18 7.00 13.01
N ARG A 246 1.93 5.69 13.01
CA ARG A 246 1.68 4.94 14.24
C ARG A 246 2.92 4.88 15.10
N GLU A 247 4.08 4.74 14.46
CA GLU A 247 5.37 4.74 15.11
C GLU A 247 6.41 5.36 14.16
N ALA A 248 7.13 6.35 14.67
CA ALA A 248 8.26 6.96 14.01
C ALA A 248 9.44 6.99 14.99
N THR A 249 10.51 6.30 14.63
CA THR A 249 11.80 6.36 15.33
C THR A 249 12.78 7.19 14.52
N TRP A 250 13.81 7.69 15.17
CA TRP A 250 14.87 8.41 14.49
C TRP A 250 16.22 8.17 15.15
N GLU A 251 17.26 8.01 14.34
CA GLU A 251 18.62 7.76 14.79
C GLU A 251 19.61 8.57 13.96
N HIS A 252 20.63 9.09 14.63
CA HIS A 252 21.74 9.73 13.95
C HIS A 252 22.71 8.68 13.42
N ILE A 253 23.00 8.74 12.13
CA ILE A 253 23.99 7.87 11.47
C ILE A 253 25.23 8.66 11.07
N VAL A 254 26.36 7.98 10.88
CA VAL A 254 27.57 8.63 10.37
C VAL A 254 27.44 8.87 8.86
N ARG A 255 28.17 9.86 8.35
CA ARG A 255 28.05 10.31 6.95
C ARG A 255 28.34 9.21 5.93
N GLU A 256 29.24 8.29 6.26
CA GLU A 256 29.57 7.13 5.42
C GLU A 256 28.37 6.18 5.25
N GLU A 257 27.49 6.09 6.24
CA GLU A 257 26.27 5.29 6.19
C GLU A 257 25.12 6.01 5.44
N ASN A 258 25.18 7.34 5.33
CA ASN A 258 24.21 8.17 4.61
C ASN A 258 24.61 8.45 3.13
N PHE A 259 25.65 7.76 2.62
CA PHE A 259 26.23 8.03 1.30
C PHE A 259 25.22 8.04 0.15
N ALA A 260 24.24 7.13 0.16
CA ALA A 260 23.25 7.04 -0.91
C ALA A 260 22.35 8.27 -0.99
N ALA A 261 21.93 8.83 0.15
CA ALA A 261 21.15 10.06 0.17
C ALA A 261 22.01 11.27 -0.25
N ASN A 262 23.27 11.32 0.22
CA ASN A 262 24.25 12.34 -0.21
C ASN A 262 24.43 12.35 -1.73
N GLU A 263 24.55 11.16 -2.34
CA GLU A 263 24.69 11.01 -3.79
C GLU A 263 23.45 11.58 -4.52
N MET A 264 22.25 11.24 -4.07
CA MET A 264 21.02 11.77 -4.66
C MET A 264 20.90 13.29 -4.51
N ALA A 265 21.35 13.86 -3.41
CA ALA A 265 21.38 15.31 -3.21
C ALA A 265 22.38 16.00 -4.14
N GLN A 266 23.54 15.37 -4.39
CA GLN A 266 24.57 15.87 -5.30
C GLN A 266 24.14 15.77 -6.77
N VAL A 267 23.41 14.71 -7.15
CA VAL A 267 22.75 14.60 -8.46
C VAL A 267 21.78 15.77 -8.67
N ALA A 268 20.98 16.15 -7.66
CA ALA A 268 20.04 17.26 -7.75
C ALA A 268 20.71 18.62 -7.97
N THR A 269 21.95 18.81 -7.48
CA THR A 269 22.71 20.04 -7.67
C THR A 269 23.59 20.02 -8.93
N GLY A 270 23.56 18.93 -9.69
CA GLY A 270 24.32 18.78 -10.94
C GLY A 270 25.80 18.45 -10.73
N VAL A 271 26.20 17.96 -9.55
CA VAL A 271 27.56 17.48 -9.31
C VAL A 271 27.71 16.09 -9.95
N GLN A 272 28.58 15.95 -10.95
CA GLN A 272 28.82 14.66 -11.61
C GLN A 272 29.46 13.65 -10.64
N MET A 273 28.79 12.52 -10.43
CA MET A 273 29.25 11.39 -9.62
C MET A 273 29.91 10.31 -10.48
N HIS A 274 30.80 9.51 -9.87
CA HIS A 274 31.48 8.37 -10.49
C HIS A 274 30.48 7.23 -10.74
N GLU A 275 30.52 6.60 -11.92
CA GLU A 275 29.52 5.67 -12.52
C GLU A 275 29.32 4.31 -11.81
N ASP A 276 29.33 4.24 -10.48
CA ASP A 276 29.21 2.97 -9.75
C ASP A 276 27.89 2.72 -9.01
N CYS A 277 27.01 3.72 -8.88
CA CYS A 277 25.68 3.53 -8.25
C CYS A 277 24.58 3.15 -9.25
N ALA A 278 24.81 3.34 -10.56
CA ALA A 278 23.82 3.06 -11.61
C ALA A 278 23.65 1.57 -11.97
N LYS A 279 24.28 0.64 -11.23
CA LYS A 279 24.36 -0.78 -11.63
C LYS A 279 23.26 -1.69 -11.04
N ASP A 280 22.36 -1.18 -10.20
CA ASP A 280 21.32 -2.01 -9.57
C ASP A 280 19.94 -1.91 -10.26
N HIS A 281 19.85 -1.23 -11.41
CA HIS A 281 18.58 -0.93 -12.09
C HIS A 281 18.52 -1.39 -13.55
N GLN A 282 19.35 -2.36 -13.96
CA GLN A 282 19.24 -2.92 -15.31
C GLN A 282 17.91 -3.69 -15.51
N ASP A 283 17.24 -4.11 -14.42
CA ASP A 283 16.00 -4.92 -14.44
C ASP A 283 14.83 -4.29 -13.63
N ASP A 284 14.69 -2.95 -13.59
CA ASP A 284 13.45 -2.37 -13.04
C ASP A 284 12.32 -2.46 -14.06
N TRP A 285 11.41 -3.42 -13.86
CA TRP A 285 10.20 -3.62 -14.67
C TRP A 285 9.29 -2.39 -14.75
N ARG A 286 9.47 -1.41 -13.85
CA ARG A 286 8.72 -0.14 -13.86
C ARG A 286 9.29 0.88 -14.84
N THR A 287 10.52 0.71 -15.32
CA THR A 287 11.19 1.63 -16.26
C THR A 287 10.35 1.94 -17.51
N PRO A 288 9.70 0.95 -18.17
CA PRO A 288 8.81 1.20 -19.30
C PRO A 288 7.56 2.01 -18.91
N ILE A 289 7.03 1.81 -17.70
CA ILE A 289 5.84 2.51 -17.18
C ILE A 289 6.19 3.96 -16.82
N ILE A 290 7.32 4.19 -16.16
CA ILE A 290 7.82 5.53 -15.81
C ILE A 290 8.09 6.33 -17.09
N ASN A 291 8.75 5.71 -18.08
CA ASN A 291 8.98 6.34 -19.39
C ASN A 291 7.66 6.63 -20.12
N TYR A 292 6.68 5.72 -20.05
CA TYR A 292 5.36 5.94 -20.64
C TYR A 292 4.64 7.14 -20.00
N LEU A 293 4.67 7.25 -18.67
CA LEU A 293 4.06 8.37 -17.94
C LEU A 293 4.78 9.70 -18.22
N GLN A 294 6.12 9.71 -18.28
CA GLN A 294 6.91 10.88 -18.64
C GLN A 294 6.66 11.32 -20.10
N LEU A 295 6.49 10.37 -21.03
CA LEU A 295 6.20 10.67 -22.44
C LEU A 295 4.74 11.09 -22.69
N CYS A 296 3.78 10.56 -21.93
CA CYS A 296 2.35 10.82 -22.14
C CYS A 296 1.83 12.04 -21.35
N ILE A 297 2.43 12.39 -20.21
CA ILE A 297 1.95 13.50 -19.36
C ILE A 297 2.65 14.82 -19.73
N LEU A 298 3.96 14.81 -20.04
CA LEU A 298 4.70 16.05 -20.37
C LEU A 298 4.57 16.52 -21.83
N LYS A 299 3.99 15.72 -22.74
CA LYS A 299 3.68 16.15 -24.11
C LYS A 299 2.32 16.81 -24.27
N LYS A 300 1.48 16.88 -23.23
CA LYS A 300 0.13 17.48 -23.32
C LYS A 300 0.05 18.96 -22.93
N GLU A 301 1.17 19.60 -22.58
CA GLU A 301 1.21 21.03 -22.23
C GLU A 301 1.97 21.91 -23.25
N SER A 302 2.14 21.47 -24.50
CA SER A 302 2.72 22.31 -25.57
C SER A 302 1.81 22.60 -26.76
N GLU A 303 0.50 22.38 -26.63
CA GLU A 303 -0.49 22.92 -27.59
C GLU A 303 -1.17 24.17 -27.01
N SER A 304 -0.49 25.30 -27.20
CA SER A 304 -1.03 26.59 -27.64
C SER A 304 -2.47 26.94 -27.24
N TRP A 305 -2.60 27.81 -26.23
CA TRP A 305 -3.58 28.90 -26.27
C TRP A 305 -2.84 30.23 -26.48
N LEU A 306 -2.40 30.47 -27.72
CA LEU A 306 -2.35 31.77 -28.40
C LEU A 306 -1.96 31.58 -29.87
#